data_AF-A0A8G2E0P4-F1
#
_entry.id   AF-A0A8G2E0P4-F1
#
_cell.length_a   1.000
_cell.length_b   1.000
_cell.length_c   1.000
_cell.angle_alpha   90.00
_cell.angle_beta   90.00
_cell.angle_gamma   90.00
#
_symmetry.space_group_name_H-M   'P 1'
#
loop_
_entity.id
_entity.type
_entity.pdbx_description
1 polymer ?
#
loop_
_entity_poly.entity_id
_entity_poly.type
_entity_poly.pdbx_seq_one_letter_code
_entity_poly.pdbx_strand_id
1 'polypeptide(L)'
;MTTPKAPHSFPGTPAGPPPGCPAHGADPVGPFGAGGLRRLYGPEAERDAPGLFEKLRAEHGPVAPALLHDDVPIWVVLGHSENLHMLRTHSVYTRNSRRWRLVQDGTLGPDYPLTPLFAWQPICSFAEGAERERLRGAVNNAMQQIDYRGVRRAINRHSNRLVNEFGQDGRADLVSQFTDHLPMLVMLDVLGLPEEYNEQMVDAARDMLQGTETANASNAAIMGILERHVARRRAQPDDDFTSSLLEDEARLTDDEVAQHLRLVLIAAYEATSNLTANVLRMVLTDPRFRAQLNGGQMTVPEAVEQTLWDQPPFSNMLGYFAVQDAELGGQQIRKGDALLLNIAAANVDPVVRPDLEANMQGNRAHLAFGGGVYECPGDDLGRAIADTGVDALLMRLPDVELAVPETDLHWTNSLISSHLKELPVVFSPRQPLELSSSPGQTGASRTDWEISSPAPRPPAAGPVPPQAAPHVPAPPVADGSVATVPAQRRGAWRRLVEWVRGG
;
A
#
# COMPACT_ATOMS: atom_id res chain seq x y z
N MET A 1 -49.59 -75.61 -29.36
CA MET A 1 -48.70 -75.40 -30.53
C MET A 1 -48.65 -73.90 -30.74
N THR A 2 -47.57 -73.14 -30.65
CA THR A 2 -46.12 -73.38 -30.47
C THR A 2 -45.54 -72.01 -30.10
N THR A 3 -44.67 -71.98 -29.09
CA THR A 3 -43.92 -70.81 -28.60
C THR A 3 -43.08 -70.16 -29.71
N PRO A 4 -43.00 -68.82 -29.79
CA PRO A 4 -41.89 -68.14 -30.45
C PRO A 4 -40.91 -67.53 -29.43
N LYS A 5 -39.64 -67.91 -29.59
CA LYS A 5 -38.45 -67.46 -28.87
C LYS A 5 -38.23 -65.94 -28.97
N ALA A 6 -37.75 -65.35 -27.88
CA ALA A 6 -37.09 -64.04 -27.87
C ALA A 6 -35.69 -64.10 -28.52
N PRO A 7 -35.25 -63.07 -29.25
CA PRO A 7 -33.84 -62.90 -29.60
C PRO A 7 -33.15 -61.76 -28.84
N HIS A 8 -32.07 -62.14 -28.15
CA HIS A 8 -30.77 -61.48 -28.02
C HIS A 8 -30.67 -60.08 -27.37
N SER A 9 -30.25 -60.11 -26.10
CA SER A 9 -29.52 -59.05 -25.40
C SER A 9 -28.05 -58.99 -25.84
N PHE A 10 -27.58 -57.80 -26.24
CA PHE A 10 -26.16 -57.43 -26.28
C PHE A 10 -25.89 -56.39 -25.17
N PRO A 11 -24.89 -56.58 -24.30
CA PRO A 11 -24.47 -55.58 -23.32
C PRO A 11 -23.36 -54.69 -23.90
N GLY A 12 -23.36 -53.39 -23.59
CA GLY A 12 -22.23 -52.53 -23.94
C GLY A 12 -22.49 -51.03 -23.92
N THR A 13 -23.05 -50.51 -22.83
CA THR A 13 -22.81 -49.10 -22.45
C THR A 13 -21.30 -48.95 -22.19
N PRO A 14 -20.59 -47.91 -22.66
CA PRO A 14 -19.23 -47.69 -22.22
C PRO A 14 -19.27 -47.51 -20.69
N ALA A 15 -18.61 -48.43 -19.98
CA ALA A 15 -18.51 -48.38 -18.54
C ALA A 15 -17.86 -47.05 -18.16
N GLY A 16 -18.59 -46.24 -17.38
CA GLY A 16 -17.98 -45.10 -16.71
C GLY A 16 -16.80 -45.56 -15.86
N PRO A 17 -15.82 -44.68 -15.61
CA PRO A 17 -14.64 -45.05 -14.85
C PRO A 17 -15.02 -45.65 -13.48
N PRO A 18 -14.26 -46.63 -12.95
CA PRO A 18 -14.58 -47.27 -11.69
C PRO A 18 -14.55 -46.28 -10.50
N PRO A 19 -15.24 -46.58 -9.39
CA PRO A 19 -15.19 -45.76 -8.18
C PRO A 19 -13.73 -45.58 -7.71
N GLY A 20 -13.30 -44.33 -7.49
CA GLY A 20 -11.91 -43.98 -7.14
C GLY A 20 -11.01 -43.54 -8.30
N CYS A 21 -11.56 -43.40 -9.52
CA CYS A 21 -10.83 -42.76 -10.63
C CYS A 21 -10.71 -41.23 -10.41
N PRO A 22 -9.56 -40.58 -10.67
CA PRO A 22 -9.41 -39.13 -10.55
C PRO A 22 -10.38 -38.32 -11.41
N ALA A 23 -10.92 -38.93 -12.47
CA ALA A 23 -11.97 -38.36 -13.31
C ALA A 23 -13.32 -38.15 -12.56
N HIS A 24 -13.49 -38.76 -11.38
CA HIS A 24 -14.63 -38.54 -10.48
C HIS A 24 -14.34 -37.52 -9.36
N GLY A 25 -13.12 -36.96 -9.30
CA GLY A 25 -12.60 -36.23 -8.15
C GLY A 25 -12.64 -34.70 -8.24
N ALA A 26 -13.43 -34.11 -9.13
CA ALA A 26 -13.73 -32.69 -9.04
C ALA A 26 -14.86 -32.51 -8.02
N ASP A 27 -14.50 -32.50 -6.75
CA ASP A 27 -15.35 -31.84 -5.75
C ASP A 27 -15.50 -30.38 -6.23
N PRO A 28 -16.72 -29.89 -6.54
CA PRO A 28 -16.91 -28.52 -7.03
C PRO A 28 -16.46 -27.47 -6.01
N VAL A 29 -16.13 -27.88 -4.77
CA VAL A 29 -15.66 -27.03 -3.68
C VAL A 29 -14.31 -27.50 -3.11
N GLY A 30 -13.69 -28.52 -3.70
CA GLY A 30 -12.39 -29.02 -3.25
C GLY A 30 -11.23 -28.05 -3.55
N PRO A 31 -10.09 -28.15 -2.85
CA PRO A 31 -8.95 -27.25 -3.04
C PRO A 31 -8.22 -27.42 -4.38
N PHE A 32 -8.55 -28.47 -5.14
CA PHE A 32 -7.91 -28.80 -6.41
C PHE A 32 -8.93 -28.81 -7.55
N GLY A 33 -8.53 -28.26 -8.70
CA GLY A 33 -9.28 -28.35 -9.95
C GLY A 33 -8.61 -29.30 -10.95
N ALA A 34 -8.86 -29.04 -12.24
CA ALA A 34 -8.32 -29.83 -13.33
C ALA A 34 -6.78 -29.95 -13.25
N GLY A 35 -6.26 -31.15 -13.52
CA GLY A 35 -4.81 -31.42 -13.49
C GLY A 35 -4.19 -31.47 -12.08
N GLY A 36 -4.99 -31.44 -11.02
CA GLY A 36 -4.49 -31.42 -9.64
C GLY A 36 -3.93 -30.07 -9.20
N LEU A 37 -4.20 -29.00 -9.96
CA LEU A 37 -3.77 -27.64 -9.63
C LEU A 37 -4.62 -27.07 -8.49
N ARG A 38 -3.97 -26.33 -7.60
CA ARG A 38 -4.63 -25.71 -6.45
C ARG A 38 -5.43 -24.48 -6.87
N ARG A 39 -6.62 -24.31 -6.29
CA ARG A 39 -7.50 -23.16 -6.50
C ARG A 39 -7.12 -22.01 -5.56
N LEU A 40 -7.04 -20.80 -6.11
CA LEU A 40 -6.83 -19.55 -5.36
C LEU A 40 -8.15 -18.97 -4.81
N TYR A 41 -9.20 -19.79 -4.75
CA TYR A 41 -10.55 -19.44 -4.31
C TYR A 41 -11.16 -20.60 -3.53
N GLY A 42 -12.23 -20.32 -2.79
CA GLY A 42 -12.93 -21.29 -1.95
C GLY A 42 -12.34 -21.43 -0.53
N PRO A 43 -12.77 -22.44 0.23
CA PRO A 43 -12.61 -22.47 1.69
C PRO A 43 -11.16 -22.49 2.20
N GLU A 44 -10.22 -23.02 1.43
CA GLU A 44 -8.80 -22.99 1.81
C GLU A 44 -8.23 -21.57 1.66
N ALA A 45 -8.47 -20.93 0.52
CA ALA A 45 -8.00 -19.57 0.24
C ALA A 45 -8.65 -18.53 1.17
N GLU A 46 -9.94 -18.70 1.49
CA GLU A 46 -10.68 -17.80 2.40
C GLU A 46 -10.19 -17.89 3.85
N ARG A 47 -9.76 -19.08 4.28
CA ARG A 47 -9.34 -19.35 5.66
C ARG A 47 -7.88 -19.01 5.91
N ASP A 48 -7.00 -19.36 4.97
CA ASP A 48 -5.55 -19.26 5.14
C ASP A 48 -4.85 -19.08 3.78
N ALA A 49 -5.06 -17.91 3.17
CA ALA A 49 -4.35 -17.53 1.94
C ALA A 49 -2.81 -17.57 2.09
N PRO A 50 -2.20 -17.07 3.19
CA PRO A 50 -0.74 -17.17 3.37
C PRO A 50 -0.25 -18.63 3.36
N GLY A 51 -0.89 -19.51 4.12
CA GLY A 51 -0.53 -20.93 4.15
C GLY A 51 -0.74 -21.63 2.82
N LEU A 52 -1.73 -21.22 2.02
CA LEU A 52 -1.91 -21.69 0.64
C LEU A 52 -0.71 -21.33 -0.25
N PHE A 53 -0.21 -20.10 -0.17
CA PHE A 53 0.93 -19.66 -0.97
C PHE A 53 2.24 -20.32 -0.53
N GLU A 54 2.42 -20.59 0.76
CA GLU A 54 3.55 -21.39 1.25
C GLU A 54 3.52 -22.84 0.72
N LYS A 55 2.33 -23.47 0.65
CA LYS A 55 2.19 -24.80 0.04
C LYS A 55 2.57 -24.77 -1.43
N LEU A 56 2.09 -23.79 -2.19
CA LEU A 56 2.47 -23.61 -3.59
C LEU A 56 3.98 -23.42 -3.74
N ARG A 57 4.61 -22.63 -2.86
CA ARG A 57 6.07 -22.45 -2.86
C ARG A 57 6.81 -23.74 -2.57
N ALA A 58 6.36 -24.52 -1.59
CA ALA A 58 6.97 -25.80 -1.25
C ALA A 58 6.83 -26.85 -2.36
N GLU A 59 5.71 -26.85 -3.09
CA GLU A 59 5.41 -27.79 -4.17
C GLU A 59 6.12 -27.44 -5.49
N HIS A 60 6.19 -26.15 -5.84
CA HIS A 60 6.59 -25.70 -7.19
C HIS A 60 7.79 -24.74 -7.22
N GLY A 61 8.26 -24.26 -6.06
CA GLY A 61 9.30 -23.24 -5.96
C GLY A 61 8.76 -21.80 -6.09
N PRO A 62 9.57 -20.84 -6.57
CA PRO A 62 9.21 -19.42 -6.55
C PRO A 62 8.14 -19.03 -7.58
N VAL A 63 7.76 -19.93 -8.49
CA VAL A 63 6.70 -19.73 -9.48
C VAL A 63 5.86 -21.01 -9.56
N ALA A 64 4.54 -20.87 -9.35
CA ALA A 64 3.64 -22.01 -9.22
C ALA A 64 2.43 -21.91 -10.17
N PRO A 65 1.99 -23.00 -10.81
CA PRO A 65 0.72 -23.04 -11.51
C PRO A 65 -0.44 -23.12 -10.51
N ALA A 66 -1.52 -22.37 -10.75
CA ALA A 66 -2.72 -22.37 -9.93
C ALA A 66 -3.96 -22.08 -10.78
N LEU A 67 -5.13 -22.07 -10.13
CA LEU A 67 -6.42 -21.81 -10.75
C LEU A 67 -7.12 -20.62 -10.08
N LEU A 68 -7.56 -19.66 -10.90
CA LEU A 68 -8.54 -18.64 -10.51
C LEU A 68 -9.97 -19.21 -10.55
N HIS A 69 -10.95 -18.37 -10.20
CA HIS A 69 -12.38 -18.68 -10.34
C HIS A 69 -12.70 -19.34 -11.70
N ASP A 70 -13.66 -20.27 -11.70
CA ASP A 70 -14.02 -21.08 -12.87
C ASP A 70 -12.87 -21.92 -13.45
N ASP A 71 -11.90 -22.26 -12.60
CA ASP A 71 -10.71 -23.05 -12.95
C ASP A 71 -9.88 -22.44 -14.10
N VAL A 72 -9.83 -21.11 -14.16
CA VAL A 72 -9.02 -20.36 -15.12
C VAL A 72 -7.52 -20.45 -14.73
N PRO A 73 -6.65 -20.99 -15.59
CA PRO A 73 -5.24 -21.20 -15.25
C PRO A 73 -4.46 -19.90 -15.13
N ILE A 74 -3.58 -19.83 -14.13
CA ILE A 74 -2.67 -18.71 -13.88
C ILE A 74 -1.32 -19.19 -13.33
N TRP A 75 -0.27 -18.40 -13.57
CA TRP A 75 1.01 -18.53 -12.88
C TRP A 75 1.06 -17.60 -11.67
N VAL A 76 1.36 -18.12 -10.49
CA VAL A 76 1.58 -17.33 -9.27
C VAL A 76 3.07 -17.13 -9.08
N VAL A 77 3.50 -15.86 -9.06
CA VAL A 77 4.91 -15.51 -8.82
C VAL A 77 5.08 -15.21 -7.34
N LEU A 78 5.75 -16.11 -6.62
CA LEU A 78 5.88 -16.15 -5.15
C LEU A 78 7.24 -15.65 -4.65
N GLY A 79 8.29 -15.83 -5.45
CA GLY A 79 9.66 -15.44 -5.09
C GLY A 79 9.88 -13.93 -5.24
N HIS A 80 10.65 -13.34 -4.33
CA HIS A 80 10.95 -11.90 -4.34
C HIS A 80 11.74 -11.51 -5.60
N SER A 81 12.77 -12.27 -5.95
CA SER A 81 13.58 -12.06 -7.14
C SER A 81 12.79 -12.19 -8.44
N GLU A 82 11.91 -13.18 -8.53
CA GLU A 82 11.09 -13.46 -9.71
C GLU A 82 10.04 -12.37 -9.91
N ASN A 83 9.40 -11.90 -8.84
CA ASN A 83 8.48 -10.77 -8.89
C ASN A 83 9.22 -9.50 -9.35
N LEU A 84 10.40 -9.20 -8.80
CA LEU A 84 11.22 -8.06 -9.23
C LEU A 84 11.64 -8.18 -10.70
N HIS A 85 12.02 -9.37 -11.15
CA HIS A 85 12.37 -9.62 -12.55
C HIS A 85 11.16 -9.35 -13.46
N MET A 86 9.99 -9.89 -13.11
CA MET A 86 8.74 -9.68 -13.85
C MET A 86 8.40 -8.19 -13.95
N LEU A 87 8.43 -7.46 -12.83
CA LEU A 87 8.12 -6.03 -12.74
C LEU A 87 9.07 -5.15 -13.58
N ARG A 88 10.36 -5.51 -13.64
CA ARG A 88 11.37 -4.74 -14.39
C ARG A 88 11.42 -5.08 -15.87
N THR A 89 10.87 -6.21 -16.29
CA THR A 89 11.00 -6.73 -17.66
C THR A 89 9.70 -6.53 -18.45
N HIS A 90 9.29 -5.27 -18.58
CA HIS A 90 8.01 -4.89 -19.21
C HIS A 90 7.92 -5.19 -20.71
N SER A 91 9.05 -5.49 -21.36
CA SER A 91 9.10 -6.00 -22.74
C SER A 91 8.66 -7.47 -22.85
N VAL A 92 8.61 -8.20 -21.72
CA VAL A 92 8.17 -9.60 -21.63
C VAL A 92 6.83 -9.70 -20.91
N TYR A 93 6.62 -8.89 -19.87
CA TYR A 93 5.42 -8.93 -19.04
C TYR A 93 4.69 -7.58 -19.08
N THR A 94 3.41 -7.61 -19.44
CA THR A 94 2.60 -6.40 -19.60
C THR A 94 1.33 -6.46 -18.77
N ARG A 95 0.74 -5.30 -18.50
CA ARG A 95 -0.56 -5.18 -17.83
C ARG A 95 -1.73 -5.08 -18.81
N ASN A 96 -1.47 -5.16 -20.12
CA ASN A 96 -2.51 -5.12 -21.14
C ASN A 96 -3.23 -6.46 -21.27
N SER A 97 -4.42 -6.59 -20.69
CA SER A 97 -5.23 -7.81 -20.73
C SER A 97 -5.67 -8.27 -22.12
N ARG A 98 -5.60 -7.41 -23.14
CA ARG A 98 -5.80 -7.82 -24.54
C ARG A 98 -4.72 -8.80 -25.03
N ARG A 99 -3.64 -9.00 -24.26
CA ARG A 99 -2.60 -10.01 -24.52
C ARG A 99 -2.93 -11.39 -23.94
N TRP A 100 -3.91 -11.48 -23.05
CA TRP A 100 -4.30 -12.75 -22.45
C TRP A 100 -4.96 -13.66 -23.49
N ARG A 101 -4.44 -14.87 -23.67
CA ARG A 101 -4.96 -15.86 -24.63
C ARG A 101 -6.47 -16.10 -24.46
N LEU A 102 -6.92 -16.24 -23.22
CA LEU A 102 -8.32 -16.55 -22.90
C LEU A 102 -9.27 -15.35 -23.13
N VAL A 103 -8.75 -14.12 -23.14
CA VAL A 103 -9.52 -12.94 -23.58
C VAL A 103 -9.57 -12.88 -25.10
N GLN A 104 -8.47 -13.24 -25.78
CA GLN A 104 -8.39 -13.22 -27.25
C GLN A 104 -9.27 -14.27 -27.93
N ASP A 105 -9.39 -15.46 -27.35
CA ASP A 105 -10.22 -16.55 -27.89
C ASP A 105 -11.69 -16.47 -27.45
N GLY A 106 -12.04 -15.50 -26.60
CA GLY A 106 -13.40 -15.26 -26.12
C GLY A 106 -13.85 -16.16 -24.97
N THR A 107 -12.96 -16.98 -24.40
CA THR A 107 -13.26 -17.81 -23.22
C THR A 107 -13.61 -16.95 -22.01
N LEU A 108 -12.88 -15.84 -21.81
CA LEU A 108 -13.16 -14.86 -20.76
C LEU A 108 -13.89 -13.66 -21.34
N GLY A 109 -15.20 -13.62 -21.05
CA GLY A 109 -16.08 -12.51 -21.37
C GLY A 109 -16.18 -11.48 -20.26
N PRO A 110 -16.95 -10.40 -20.49
CA PRO A 110 -17.17 -9.34 -19.50
C PRO A 110 -17.83 -9.82 -18.21
N ASP A 111 -18.59 -10.92 -18.28
CA ASP A 111 -19.32 -11.50 -17.14
C ASP A 111 -18.44 -12.37 -16.22
N TYR A 112 -17.17 -12.60 -16.58
CA TYR A 112 -16.26 -13.36 -15.72
C TYR A 112 -16.03 -12.60 -14.39
N PRO A 113 -16.13 -13.25 -13.20
CA PRO A 113 -16.17 -12.55 -11.91
C PRO A 113 -14.99 -11.63 -11.62
N LEU A 114 -13.79 -11.98 -12.10
CA LEU A 114 -12.59 -11.18 -11.87
C LEU A 114 -12.31 -10.14 -12.96
N THR A 115 -13.17 -10.00 -13.97
CA THR A 115 -13.02 -9.02 -15.06
C THR A 115 -12.72 -7.60 -14.56
N PRO A 116 -13.38 -7.07 -13.50
CA PRO A 116 -13.08 -5.72 -13.01
C PRO A 116 -11.61 -5.49 -12.62
N LEU A 117 -10.86 -6.54 -12.29
CA LEU A 117 -9.46 -6.44 -11.86
C LEU A 117 -8.45 -6.29 -13.01
N PHE A 118 -8.81 -6.72 -14.22
CA PHE A 118 -7.89 -6.76 -15.36
C PHE A 118 -8.47 -6.20 -16.66
N ALA A 119 -9.76 -5.87 -16.71
CA ALA A 119 -10.38 -5.31 -17.92
C ALA A 119 -9.60 -4.10 -18.42
N TRP A 120 -9.29 -4.10 -19.71
CA TRP A 120 -8.51 -3.02 -20.31
C TRP A 120 -9.28 -1.70 -20.26
N GLN A 121 -8.60 -0.65 -19.82
CA GLN A 121 -9.07 0.74 -19.81
C GLN A 121 -8.01 1.63 -20.46
N PRO A 122 -8.38 2.79 -21.05
CA PRO A 122 -7.44 3.71 -21.70
C PRO A 122 -6.65 4.54 -20.67
N ILE A 123 -5.99 3.88 -19.72
CA ILE A 123 -5.24 4.50 -18.63
C ILE A 123 -3.79 3.98 -18.60
N CYS A 124 -2.90 4.74 -17.97
CA CYS A 124 -1.48 4.43 -17.92
C CYS A 124 -1.16 3.04 -17.32
N SER A 125 -2.06 2.48 -16.51
CA SER A 125 -1.91 1.16 -15.87
C SER A 125 -2.03 -0.03 -16.83
N PHE A 126 -2.73 0.16 -17.96
CA PHE A 126 -3.00 -0.92 -18.94
C PHE A 126 -2.49 -0.61 -20.35
N ALA A 127 -2.07 0.63 -20.61
CA ALA A 127 -1.44 1.04 -21.86
C ALA A 127 -0.03 0.42 -22.02
N GLU A 128 0.45 0.35 -23.26
CA GLU A 128 1.79 -0.15 -23.61
C GLU A 128 2.58 0.87 -24.44
N GLY A 129 3.91 0.75 -24.44
CA GLY A 129 4.81 1.52 -25.30
C GLY A 129 4.65 3.04 -25.15
N ALA A 130 4.68 3.75 -26.28
CA ALA A 130 4.62 5.20 -26.34
C ALA A 130 3.35 5.79 -25.69
N GLU A 131 2.22 5.09 -25.79
CA GLU A 131 0.97 5.57 -25.18
C GLU A 131 1.05 5.52 -23.66
N ARG A 132 1.62 4.45 -23.10
CA ARG A 132 1.90 4.36 -21.67
C ARG A 132 2.86 5.45 -21.22
N GLU A 133 3.93 5.69 -21.98
CA GLU A 133 4.91 6.73 -21.66
C GLU A 133 4.29 8.12 -21.66
N ARG A 134 3.41 8.43 -22.62
CA ARG A 134 2.65 9.68 -22.66
C ARG A 134 1.74 9.84 -21.43
N LEU A 135 0.85 8.88 -21.21
CA LEU A 135 -0.12 8.93 -20.10
C LEU A 135 0.58 8.92 -18.73
N ARG A 136 1.56 8.02 -18.55
CA ARG A 136 2.28 7.88 -17.29
C ARG A 136 3.23 9.05 -17.03
N GLY A 137 3.82 9.62 -18.08
CA GLY A 137 4.63 10.83 -18.00
C GLY A 137 3.85 11.99 -17.40
N ALA A 138 2.66 12.26 -17.93
CA ALA A 138 1.77 13.31 -17.40
C ALA A 138 1.42 13.08 -15.93
N VAL A 139 1.05 11.84 -15.55
CA VAL A 139 0.78 11.49 -14.13
C VAL A 139 2.00 11.72 -13.27
N ASN A 140 3.18 11.26 -13.67
CA ASN A 140 4.41 11.45 -12.90
C ASN A 140 4.76 12.94 -12.74
N ASN A 141 4.59 13.73 -13.80
CA ASN A 141 4.84 15.17 -13.76
C ASN A 141 3.88 15.86 -12.78
N ALA A 142 2.59 15.54 -12.82
CA ALA A 142 1.61 16.07 -11.88
C ALA A 142 1.92 15.66 -10.43
N MET A 143 2.35 14.41 -10.19
CA MET A 143 2.77 13.95 -8.86
C MET A 143 3.99 14.72 -8.32
N GLN A 144 4.92 15.12 -9.19
CA GLN A 144 6.09 15.91 -8.80
C GLN A 144 5.74 17.34 -8.37
N GLN A 145 4.59 17.88 -8.78
CA GLN A 145 4.14 19.22 -8.41
C GLN A 145 3.40 19.27 -7.07
N ILE A 146 3.11 18.12 -6.45
CA ILE A 146 2.37 18.08 -5.18
C ILE A 146 3.14 18.80 -4.05
N ASP A 147 2.51 19.80 -3.42
CA ASP A 147 3.04 20.43 -2.20
C ASP A 147 2.89 19.50 -0.98
N TYR A 148 3.90 18.68 -0.72
CA TYR A 148 3.95 17.78 0.43
C TYR A 148 3.82 18.49 1.79
N ARG A 149 4.18 19.78 1.90
CA ARG A 149 3.95 20.54 3.16
C ARG A 149 2.49 20.92 3.31
N GLY A 150 1.85 21.32 2.21
CA GLY A 150 0.39 21.50 2.10
C GLY A 150 -0.35 20.22 2.48
N VAL A 151 0.04 19.09 1.89
CA VAL A 151 -0.53 17.76 2.18
C VAL A 151 -0.42 17.41 3.67
N ARG A 152 0.76 17.56 4.29
CA ARG A 152 0.92 17.31 5.74
C ARG A 152 0.03 18.21 6.60
N ARG A 153 -0.16 19.47 6.22
CA ARG A 153 -1.10 20.37 6.91
C ARG A 153 -2.56 19.92 6.73
N ALA A 154 -2.92 19.47 5.53
CA ALA A 154 -4.24 18.92 5.24
C ALA A 154 -4.52 17.66 6.06
N ILE A 155 -3.59 16.70 6.09
CA ILE A 155 -3.69 15.48 6.90
C ILE A 155 -3.95 15.85 8.37
N ASN A 156 -3.13 16.72 8.97
CA ASN A 156 -3.33 17.14 10.37
C ASN A 156 -4.70 17.79 10.60
N ARG A 157 -5.13 18.67 9.70
CA ARG A 157 -6.44 19.34 9.81
C ARG A 157 -7.58 18.32 9.78
N HIS A 158 -7.56 17.41 8.82
CA HIS A 158 -8.59 16.39 8.64
C HIS A 158 -8.57 15.35 9.76
N SER A 159 -7.39 14.91 10.22
CA SER A 159 -7.28 14.03 11.39
C SER A 159 -7.91 14.67 12.63
N ASN A 160 -7.61 15.95 12.89
CA ASN A 160 -8.21 16.65 14.04
C ASN A 160 -9.72 16.83 13.90
N ARG A 161 -10.22 17.07 12.67
CA ARG A 161 -11.65 17.14 12.39
C ARG A 161 -12.33 15.80 12.69
N LEU A 162 -11.81 14.70 12.16
CA LEU A 162 -12.38 13.37 12.38
C LEU A 162 -12.37 13.00 13.87
N VAL A 163 -11.26 13.24 14.57
CA VAL A 163 -11.20 12.99 16.02
C VAL A 163 -12.15 13.89 16.82
N ASN A 164 -12.50 15.08 16.34
CA ASN A 164 -13.51 15.92 17.01
C ASN A 164 -14.92 15.30 16.94
N GLU A 165 -15.21 14.47 15.93
CA GLU A 165 -16.53 13.86 15.74
C GLU A 165 -16.82 12.76 16.77
N PHE A 166 -15.79 12.01 17.19
CA PHE A 166 -15.94 10.88 18.12
C PHE A 166 -15.17 11.04 19.46
N GLY A 167 -14.32 12.06 19.58
CA GLY A 167 -13.40 12.20 20.71
C GLY A 167 -14.09 12.33 22.08
N GLN A 168 -15.32 12.84 22.14
CA GLN A 168 -16.08 12.96 23.39
C GLN A 168 -16.71 11.63 23.85
N ASP A 169 -16.85 10.65 22.96
CA ASP A 169 -17.52 9.39 23.27
C ASP A 169 -16.64 8.44 24.10
N GLY A 170 -15.32 8.67 24.12
CA GLY A 170 -14.34 7.79 24.79
C GLY A 170 -14.18 6.41 24.14
N ARG A 171 -14.77 6.23 22.97
CA ARG A 171 -14.71 5.01 22.15
C ARG A 171 -14.91 5.37 20.68
N ALA A 172 -14.37 4.56 19.79
CA ALA A 172 -14.57 4.69 18.35
C ALA A 172 -14.33 3.36 17.64
N ASP A 173 -14.84 3.21 16.42
CA ASP A 173 -14.27 2.30 15.43
C ASP A 173 -13.36 3.10 14.49
N LEU A 174 -12.05 2.90 14.59
CA LEU A 174 -11.10 3.68 13.81
C LEU A 174 -11.16 3.37 12.31
N VAL A 175 -11.70 2.21 11.90
CA VAL A 175 -11.85 1.93 10.47
C VAL A 175 -12.90 2.87 9.87
N SER A 176 -14.14 2.73 10.34
CA SER A 176 -15.28 3.47 9.82
C SER A 176 -15.29 4.95 10.18
N GLN A 177 -14.60 5.39 11.24
CA GLN A 177 -14.64 6.80 11.67
C GLN A 177 -13.35 7.58 11.37
N PHE A 178 -12.28 6.91 10.92
CA PHE A 178 -11.00 7.58 10.67
C PHE A 178 -10.32 7.11 9.38
N THR A 179 -9.97 5.82 9.26
CA THR A 179 -9.11 5.36 8.16
C THR A 179 -9.82 5.37 6.82
N ASP A 180 -11.14 5.18 6.79
CA ASP A 180 -11.94 5.27 5.56
C ASP A 180 -12.22 6.73 5.14
N HIS A 181 -12.02 7.69 6.03
CA HIS A 181 -12.35 9.10 5.74
C HIS A 181 -11.11 9.94 5.46
N LEU A 182 -10.02 9.73 6.22
CA LEU A 182 -8.82 10.56 6.14
C LEU A 182 -8.19 10.56 4.72
N PRO A 183 -7.95 9.41 4.07
CA PRO A 183 -7.36 9.42 2.74
C PRO A 183 -8.25 10.05 1.68
N MET A 184 -9.57 9.83 1.75
CA MET A 184 -10.52 10.44 0.81
C MET A 184 -10.46 11.97 0.93
N LEU A 185 -10.50 12.50 2.15
CA LEU A 185 -10.38 13.95 2.41
C LEU A 185 -9.08 14.53 1.84
N VAL A 186 -7.95 13.86 2.07
CA VAL A 186 -6.64 14.33 1.61
C VAL A 186 -6.52 14.24 0.09
N MET A 187 -7.01 13.18 -0.52
CA MET A 187 -6.96 13.05 -1.98
C MET A 187 -7.86 14.06 -2.67
N LEU A 188 -9.04 14.38 -2.14
CA LEU A 188 -9.88 15.45 -2.70
C LEU A 188 -9.21 16.83 -2.58
N ASP A 189 -8.45 17.11 -1.51
CA ASP A 189 -7.60 18.31 -1.44
C ASP A 189 -6.53 18.30 -2.54
N VAL A 190 -5.78 17.21 -2.69
CA VAL A 190 -4.69 17.07 -3.68
C VAL A 190 -5.20 17.24 -5.12
N LEU A 191 -6.36 16.66 -5.41
CA LEU A 191 -6.99 16.72 -6.73
C LEU A 191 -7.70 18.05 -6.99
N GLY A 192 -7.88 18.93 -5.98
CA GLY A 192 -8.45 20.27 -6.16
C GLY A 192 -9.98 20.36 -6.06
N LEU A 193 -10.63 19.41 -5.38
CA LEU A 193 -12.08 19.34 -5.20
C LEU A 193 -12.52 19.01 -3.76
N PRO A 194 -11.96 19.66 -2.73
CA PRO A 194 -12.26 19.33 -1.33
C PRO A 194 -13.73 19.52 -0.93
N GLU A 195 -14.45 20.39 -1.62
CA GLU A 195 -15.87 20.64 -1.41
C GLU A 195 -16.78 19.46 -1.80
N GLU A 196 -16.30 18.54 -2.63
CA GLU A 196 -17.07 17.36 -3.06
C GLU A 196 -17.08 16.25 -2.00
N TYR A 197 -16.31 16.40 -0.91
CA TYR A 197 -16.30 15.41 0.16
C TYR A 197 -17.68 15.28 0.82
N ASN A 198 -18.15 14.03 0.90
CA ASN A 198 -19.29 13.61 1.70
C ASN A 198 -19.19 12.11 1.98
N GLU A 199 -20.02 11.59 2.89
CA GLU A 199 -20.07 10.16 3.21
C GLU A 199 -20.42 9.28 2.00
N GLN A 200 -21.31 9.77 1.11
CA GLN A 200 -21.70 9.03 -0.09
C GLN A 200 -20.52 8.79 -1.05
N MET A 201 -19.53 9.69 -1.08
CA MET A 201 -18.30 9.53 -1.87
C MET A 201 -17.45 8.35 -1.33
N VAL A 202 -17.34 8.22 0.00
CA VAL A 202 -16.65 7.11 0.66
C VAL A 202 -17.40 5.80 0.43
N ASP A 203 -18.73 5.82 0.58
CA ASP A 203 -19.59 4.67 0.33
C ASP A 203 -19.52 4.21 -1.13
N ALA A 204 -19.62 5.13 -2.09
CA ALA A 204 -19.52 4.82 -3.51
C ALA A 204 -18.14 4.24 -3.87
N ALA A 205 -17.06 4.77 -3.28
CA ALA A 205 -15.72 4.24 -3.49
C ALA A 205 -15.60 2.81 -2.95
N ARG A 206 -16.12 2.54 -1.73
CA ARG A 206 -16.13 1.20 -1.13
C ARG A 206 -16.98 0.22 -1.95
N ASP A 207 -18.18 0.63 -2.33
CA ASP A 207 -19.12 -0.15 -3.12
C ASP A 207 -18.50 -0.57 -4.47
N MET A 208 -17.80 0.36 -5.12
CA MET A 208 -17.09 0.10 -6.36
C MET A 208 -15.94 -0.90 -6.17
N LEU A 209 -15.18 -0.79 -5.08
CA LEU A 209 -14.07 -1.71 -4.77
C LEU A 209 -14.55 -3.11 -4.37
N GLN A 210 -15.69 -3.19 -3.68
CA GLN A 210 -16.33 -4.46 -3.32
C GLN A 210 -16.97 -5.16 -4.53
N GLY A 211 -17.25 -4.43 -5.61
CA GLY A 211 -17.85 -5.00 -6.82
C GLY A 211 -19.28 -5.49 -6.60
N THR A 212 -20.06 -4.76 -5.80
CA THR A 212 -21.47 -5.07 -5.54
C THR A 212 -22.33 -4.89 -6.81
N GLU A 213 -23.61 -5.23 -6.74
CA GLU A 213 -24.57 -4.98 -7.84
C GLU A 213 -24.69 -3.49 -8.21
N THR A 214 -24.39 -2.58 -7.27
CA THR A 214 -24.45 -1.12 -7.48
C THR A 214 -23.11 -0.50 -7.86
N ALA A 215 -22.01 -1.28 -7.90
CA ALA A 215 -20.66 -0.78 -8.16
C ALA A 215 -20.54 0.05 -9.44
N ASN A 216 -21.24 -0.32 -10.51
CA ASN A 216 -21.26 0.44 -11.77
C ASN A 216 -21.95 1.79 -11.63
N ALA A 217 -23.02 1.88 -10.84
CA ALA A 217 -23.71 3.14 -10.56
C ALA A 217 -22.85 4.04 -9.66
N SER A 218 -22.21 3.47 -8.65
CA SER A 218 -21.24 4.16 -7.80
C SER A 218 -20.06 4.72 -8.60
N ASN A 219 -19.50 3.92 -9.52
CA ASN A 219 -18.48 4.38 -10.45
C ASN A 219 -18.96 5.55 -11.33
N ALA A 220 -20.17 5.46 -11.88
CA ALA A 220 -20.73 6.52 -12.73
C ALA A 220 -20.97 7.82 -11.95
N ALA A 221 -21.39 7.74 -10.68
CA ALA A 221 -21.56 8.90 -9.82
C ALA A 221 -20.22 9.64 -9.58
N ILE A 222 -19.17 8.87 -9.26
CA ILE A 222 -17.81 9.39 -9.08
C ILE A 222 -17.29 10.02 -10.37
N MET A 223 -17.41 9.31 -11.50
CA MET A 223 -17.00 9.83 -12.80
C MET A 223 -17.70 11.14 -13.16
N GLY A 224 -19.01 11.25 -12.90
CA GLY A 224 -19.74 12.48 -13.16
C GLY A 224 -19.23 13.68 -12.34
N ILE A 225 -18.76 13.46 -11.11
CA ILE A 225 -18.11 14.51 -10.30
C ILE A 225 -16.78 14.91 -10.94
N LEU A 226 -15.94 13.93 -11.28
CA LEU A 226 -14.62 14.16 -11.85
C LEU A 226 -14.69 14.87 -13.21
N GLU A 227 -15.60 14.47 -14.09
CA GLU A 227 -15.82 15.12 -15.39
C GLU A 227 -16.21 16.60 -15.24
N ARG A 228 -17.12 16.91 -14.30
CA ARG A 228 -17.48 18.30 -14.00
C ARG A 228 -16.29 19.09 -13.44
N HIS A 229 -15.49 18.45 -12.59
CA HIS A 229 -14.29 19.06 -12.02
C HIS A 229 -13.24 19.36 -13.11
N VAL A 230 -13.00 18.43 -14.04
CA VAL A 230 -12.11 18.63 -15.19
C VAL A 230 -12.58 19.80 -16.06
N ALA A 231 -13.86 19.85 -16.41
CA ALA A 231 -14.42 20.96 -17.18
C ALA A 231 -14.23 22.32 -16.47
N ARG A 232 -14.39 22.35 -15.14
CA ARG A 232 -14.15 23.54 -14.31
C ARG A 232 -12.68 23.97 -14.36
N ARG A 233 -11.74 23.05 -14.13
CA ARG A 233 -10.29 23.35 -14.11
C ARG A 233 -9.74 23.71 -15.48
N ARG A 234 -10.31 23.17 -16.57
CA ARG A 234 -9.97 23.63 -17.92
C ARG A 234 -10.36 25.09 -18.16
N ALA A 235 -11.49 25.53 -17.63
CA ALA A 235 -11.93 26.92 -17.75
C ALA A 235 -11.20 27.86 -16.76
N GLN A 236 -10.85 27.34 -15.58
CA GLN A 236 -10.23 28.08 -14.49
C GLN A 236 -9.14 27.23 -13.80
N PRO A 237 -7.91 27.21 -14.36
CA PRO A 237 -6.79 26.49 -13.77
C PRO A 237 -6.44 27.00 -12.38
N ASP A 238 -5.85 26.13 -11.56
CA ASP A 238 -5.45 26.39 -10.18
C ASP A 238 -4.20 25.58 -9.84
N ASP A 239 -3.66 25.75 -8.64
CA ASP A 239 -2.45 25.04 -8.18
C ASP A 239 -2.81 23.67 -7.57
N ASP A 240 -3.26 22.74 -8.43
CA ASP A 240 -3.62 21.38 -8.03
C ASP A 240 -3.21 20.30 -9.06
N PHE A 241 -3.36 19.04 -8.65
CA PHE A 241 -3.00 17.89 -9.47
C PHE A 241 -3.79 17.83 -10.79
N THR A 242 -5.07 18.22 -10.77
CA THR A 242 -5.93 18.20 -11.97
C THR A 242 -5.48 19.22 -13.00
N SER A 243 -5.19 20.45 -12.56
CA SER A 243 -4.63 21.49 -13.43
C SER A 243 -3.24 21.10 -13.96
N SER A 244 -2.40 20.48 -13.12
CA SER A 244 -1.10 19.97 -13.57
C SER A 244 -1.23 18.92 -14.68
N LEU A 245 -2.21 18.01 -14.61
CA LEU A 245 -2.49 17.06 -15.69
C LEU A 245 -3.00 17.72 -16.98
N LEU A 246 -3.83 18.77 -16.84
CA LEU A 246 -4.42 19.50 -17.98
C LEU A 246 -3.38 20.33 -18.74
N GLU A 247 -2.37 20.85 -18.04
CA GLU A 247 -1.34 21.73 -18.58
C GLU A 247 -0.11 20.98 -19.11
N ASP A 248 0.01 19.68 -18.82
CA ASP A 248 1.13 18.85 -19.26
C ASP A 248 1.32 18.83 -20.78
N GLU A 249 2.57 18.74 -21.23
CA GLU A 249 2.93 18.71 -22.65
C GLU A 249 2.34 17.51 -23.42
N ALA A 250 1.97 16.44 -22.71
CA ALA A 250 1.25 15.29 -23.25
C ALA A 250 -0.15 15.62 -23.81
N ARG A 251 -0.71 16.79 -23.47
CA ARG A 251 -2.01 17.32 -23.92
C ARG A 251 -3.12 16.28 -23.80
N LEU A 252 -3.33 15.79 -22.58
CA LEU A 252 -4.39 14.84 -22.30
C LEU A 252 -5.77 15.43 -22.64
N THR A 253 -6.64 14.57 -23.18
CA THR A 253 -8.05 14.94 -23.40
C THR A 253 -8.81 15.01 -22.06
N ASP A 254 -9.98 15.64 -22.04
CA ASP A 254 -10.80 15.71 -20.82
C ASP A 254 -11.20 14.33 -20.28
N ASP A 255 -11.53 13.41 -21.18
CA ASP A 255 -11.82 12.03 -20.80
C ASP A 255 -10.58 11.35 -20.22
N GLU A 256 -9.41 11.49 -20.87
CA GLU A 256 -8.16 10.95 -20.33
C GLU A 256 -7.85 11.50 -18.93
N VAL A 257 -8.01 12.81 -18.70
CA VAL A 257 -7.81 13.39 -17.37
C VAL A 257 -8.82 12.82 -16.38
N ALA A 258 -10.12 12.81 -16.69
CA ALA A 258 -11.15 12.28 -15.79
C ALA A 258 -10.89 10.81 -15.41
N GLN A 259 -10.52 9.96 -16.37
CA GLN A 259 -10.16 8.56 -16.12
C GLN A 259 -8.91 8.43 -15.23
N HIS A 260 -7.91 9.29 -15.39
CA HIS A 260 -6.71 9.28 -14.54
C HIS A 260 -6.98 9.84 -13.14
N LEU A 261 -7.84 10.85 -12.98
CA LEU A 261 -8.30 11.30 -11.67
C LEU A 261 -9.02 10.18 -10.93
N ARG A 262 -9.90 9.43 -11.62
CA ARG A 262 -10.58 8.26 -11.06
C ARG A 262 -9.57 7.20 -10.62
N LEU A 263 -8.62 6.86 -11.49
CA LEU A 263 -7.56 5.89 -11.17
C LEU A 263 -6.79 6.30 -9.91
N VAL A 264 -6.32 7.56 -9.86
CA VAL A 264 -5.50 8.06 -8.75
C VAL A 264 -6.31 8.12 -7.46
N LEU A 265 -7.54 8.65 -7.50
CA LEU A 265 -8.41 8.76 -6.33
C LEU A 265 -8.68 7.40 -5.69
N ILE A 266 -9.12 6.44 -6.50
CA ILE A 266 -9.56 5.14 -6.00
C ILE A 266 -8.38 4.28 -5.55
N ALA A 267 -7.30 4.24 -6.35
CA ALA A 267 -6.11 3.47 -6.00
C ALA A 267 -5.45 4.02 -4.72
N ALA A 268 -5.37 5.34 -4.58
CA ALA A 268 -4.84 5.96 -3.37
C ALA A 268 -5.76 5.68 -2.18
N TYR A 269 -7.08 5.86 -2.32
CA TYR A 269 -8.06 5.63 -1.27
C TYR A 269 -7.99 4.21 -0.69
N GLU A 270 -8.10 3.17 -1.52
CA GLU A 270 -8.09 1.78 -1.06
C GLU A 270 -6.78 1.46 -0.33
N ALA A 271 -5.65 1.74 -0.98
CA ALA A 271 -4.34 1.37 -0.48
C ALA A 271 -4.01 2.05 0.86
N THR A 272 -4.32 3.34 0.98
CA THR A 272 -3.95 4.12 2.16
C THR A 272 -4.95 3.95 3.31
N SER A 273 -6.23 3.69 3.03
CA SER A 273 -7.19 3.32 4.08
C SER A 273 -6.77 2.00 4.74
N ASN A 274 -6.46 0.98 3.92
CA ASN A 274 -6.00 -0.31 4.43
C ASN A 274 -4.64 -0.21 5.13
N LEU A 275 -3.68 0.53 4.55
CA LEU A 275 -2.37 0.76 5.19
C LEU A 275 -2.55 1.40 6.57
N THR A 276 -3.32 2.49 6.66
CA THR A 276 -3.50 3.23 7.91
C THR A 276 -4.18 2.37 8.97
N ALA A 277 -5.18 1.56 8.60
CA ALA A 277 -5.83 0.62 9.51
C ALA A 277 -4.85 -0.44 10.03
N ASN A 278 -4.02 -1.02 9.16
CA ASN A 278 -3.04 -2.02 9.56
C ASN A 278 -1.93 -1.43 10.44
N VAL A 279 -1.47 -0.21 10.15
CA VAL A 279 -0.50 0.50 10.99
C VAL A 279 -1.09 0.79 12.37
N LEU A 280 -2.33 1.29 12.45
CA LEU A 280 -3.00 1.53 13.74
C LEU A 280 -3.16 0.24 14.53
N ARG A 281 -3.57 -0.87 13.89
CA ARG A 281 -3.66 -2.17 14.56
C ARG A 281 -2.30 -2.55 15.14
N MET A 282 -1.24 -2.50 14.34
CA MET A 282 0.12 -2.85 14.79
C MET A 282 0.59 -1.94 15.93
N VAL A 283 0.35 -0.63 15.85
CA VAL A 283 0.68 0.31 16.93
C VAL A 283 -0.05 -0.03 18.24
N LEU A 284 -1.29 -0.51 18.15
CA LEU A 284 -2.13 -0.86 19.30
C LEU A 284 -1.80 -2.24 19.89
N THR A 285 -1.30 -3.18 19.08
CA THR A 285 -1.08 -4.57 19.50
C THR A 285 0.39 -4.96 19.68
N ASP A 286 1.32 -4.30 18.99
CA ASP A 286 2.74 -4.67 18.97
C ASP A 286 3.51 -4.15 20.20
N PRO A 287 4.09 -5.05 21.03
CA PRO A 287 4.89 -4.66 22.18
C PRO A 287 6.14 -3.83 21.84
N ARG A 288 6.71 -3.98 20.64
CA ARG A 288 7.89 -3.24 20.17
C ARG A 288 7.59 -1.75 20.05
N PHE A 289 6.35 -1.40 19.68
CA PHE A 289 5.87 -0.02 19.67
C PHE A 289 5.50 0.43 21.08
N ARG A 290 4.76 -0.39 21.84
CA ARG A 290 4.19 0.01 23.14
C ARG A 290 5.15 0.03 24.33
N ALA A 291 6.40 -0.44 24.23
CA ALA A 291 7.30 -0.72 25.38
C ALA A 291 7.19 0.29 26.55
N GLN A 292 6.34 -0.07 27.52
CA GLN A 292 5.66 0.84 28.45
C GLN A 292 6.55 1.43 29.56
N LEU A 293 7.86 1.17 29.57
CA LEU A 293 8.79 1.71 30.58
C LEU A 293 10.18 2.10 30.05
N ASN A 294 10.48 1.88 28.76
CA ASN A 294 11.80 2.20 28.17
C ASN A 294 11.74 3.12 26.94
N GLY A 295 10.55 3.62 26.57
CA GLY A 295 10.32 4.23 25.26
C GLY A 295 10.30 3.13 24.18
N GLY A 296 9.22 3.11 23.38
CA GLY A 296 9.09 2.20 22.24
C GLY A 296 10.37 2.16 21.39
N GLN A 297 10.73 0.99 20.88
CA GLN A 297 11.91 0.82 20.02
C GLN A 297 11.58 1.04 18.53
N MET A 298 10.37 1.51 18.23
CA MET A 298 9.84 1.69 16.87
C MET A 298 9.06 3.00 16.78
N THR A 299 9.36 3.78 15.75
CA THR A 299 8.67 5.01 15.36
C THR A 299 7.49 4.71 14.43
N VAL A 300 6.57 5.67 14.23
CA VAL A 300 5.46 5.49 13.27
C VAL A 300 5.94 5.27 11.82
N PRO A 301 6.95 5.99 11.29
CA PRO A 301 7.51 5.66 9.97
C PRO A 301 8.04 4.23 9.87
N GLU A 302 8.74 3.74 10.90
CA GLU A 302 9.21 2.34 10.93
C GLU A 302 8.04 1.36 11.01
N ALA A 303 6.98 1.73 11.73
CA ALA A 303 5.75 0.95 11.79
C ALA A 303 5.05 0.87 10.41
N VAL A 304 5.06 1.96 9.64
CA VAL A 304 4.54 1.98 8.27
C VAL A 304 5.32 1.01 7.39
N GLU A 305 6.66 1.06 7.38
CA GLU A 305 7.46 0.13 6.55
C GLU A 305 7.33 -1.32 7.03
N GLN A 306 7.30 -1.57 8.34
CA GLN A 306 7.07 -2.91 8.90
C GLN A 306 5.70 -3.45 8.47
N THR A 307 4.65 -2.62 8.48
CA THR A 307 3.32 -2.99 7.99
C THR A 307 3.34 -3.28 6.49
N LEU A 308 4.08 -2.52 5.68
CA LEU A 308 4.21 -2.78 4.24
C LEU A 308 4.93 -4.10 3.93
N TRP A 309 5.75 -4.60 4.86
CA TRP A 309 6.29 -5.97 4.80
C TRP A 309 5.27 -7.01 5.20
N ASP A 310 4.69 -6.88 6.40
CA ASP A 310 3.88 -7.91 7.04
C ASP A 310 2.49 -8.04 6.44
N GLN A 311 1.87 -6.90 6.13
CA GLN A 311 0.50 -6.78 5.67
C GLN A 311 0.38 -5.63 4.66
N PRO A 312 0.97 -5.80 3.47
CA PRO A 312 0.85 -4.81 2.41
C PRO A 312 -0.63 -4.58 2.07
N PRO A 313 -1.04 -3.34 1.71
CA PRO A 313 -2.44 -3.03 1.39
C PRO A 313 -3.04 -3.90 0.29
N PHE A 314 -2.20 -4.28 -0.67
CA PHE A 314 -2.48 -5.30 -1.67
C PHE A 314 -1.60 -6.52 -1.40
N SER A 315 -2.21 -7.67 -1.17
CA SER A 315 -1.53 -8.96 -1.04
C SER A 315 -1.13 -9.51 -2.40
N ASN A 316 -1.97 -9.28 -3.42
CA ASN A 316 -1.74 -9.74 -4.79
C ASN A 316 -2.10 -8.66 -5.81
N MET A 317 -1.45 -8.69 -6.97
CA MET A 317 -1.81 -7.86 -8.11
C MET A 317 -2.04 -8.74 -9.35
N LEU A 318 -3.29 -8.88 -9.75
CA LEU A 318 -3.69 -9.60 -10.97
C LEU A 318 -3.42 -8.75 -12.22
N GLY A 319 -3.32 -9.42 -13.36
CA GLY A 319 -3.34 -8.77 -14.66
C GLY A 319 -1.94 -8.53 -15.25
N TYR A 320 -0.97 -9.40 -14.96
CA TYR A 320 0.26 -9.47 -15.76
C TYR A 320 0.13 -10.54 -16.83
N PHE A 321 0.65 -10.30 -18.03
CA PHE A 321 0.52 -11.20 -19.17
C PHE A 321 1.85 -11.32 -19.91
N ALA A 322 2.22 -12.54 -20.28
CA ALA A 322 3.43 -12.77 -21.07
C ALA A 322 3.20 -12.41 -22.55
N VAL A 323 4.02 -11.54 -23.13
CA VAL A 323 3.91 -11.15 -24.55
C VAL A 323 4.64 -12.12 -25.50
N GLN A 324 5.52 -12.94 -24.94
CA GLN A 324 6.30 -13.98 -25.62
C GLN A 324 6.56 -15.15 -24.65
N ASP A 325 7.02 -16.28 -25.18
CA ASP A 325 7.48 -17.39 -24.36
C ASP A 325 8.70 -16.97 -23.54
N ALA A 326 8.72 -17.33 -22.26
CA ALA A 326 9.79 -16.99 -21.32
C ALA A 326 9.98 -18.09 -20.27
N GLU A 327 11.15 -18.11 -19.63
CA GLU A 327 11.40 -18.91 -18.44
C GLU A 327 11.40 -17.99 -17.22
N LEU A 328 10.71 -18.39 -16.14
CA LEU A 328 10.68 -17.67 -14.87
C LEU A 328 10.66 -18.66 -13.71
N GLY A 329 11.62 -18.56 -12.78
CA GLY A 329 11.68 -19.46 -11.62
C GLY A 329 11.73 -20.95 -11.99
N GLY A 330 12.35 -21.29 -13.13
CA GLY A 330 12.41 -22.66 -13.68
C GLY A 330 11.13 -23.15 -14.37
N GLN A 331 10.10 -22.29 -14.49
CA GLN A 331 8.84 -22.59 -15.17
C GLN A 331 8.80 -22.00 -16.58
N GLN A 332 8.22 -22.73 -17.53
CA GLN A 332 8.01 -22.26 -18.90
C GLN A 332 6.68 -21.51 -19.03
N ILE A 333 6.77 -20.18 -19.04
CA ILE A 333 5.64 -19.28 -19.23
C ILE A 333 5.40 -19.11 -20.73
N ARG A 334 4.20 -19.43 -21.23
CA ARG A 334 3.88 -19.31 -22.65
C ARG A 334 3.32 -17.93 -22.98
N LYS A 335 3.53 -17.50 -24.20
CA LYS A 335 2.91 -16.28 -24.74
C LYS A 335 1.40 -16.29 -24.51
N GLY A 336 0.89 -15.24 -23.89
CA GLY A 336 -0.52 -15.03 -23.58
C GLY A 336 -0.97 -15.73 -22.30
N ASP A 337 -0.07 -16.32 -21.52
CA ASP A 337 -0.39 -16.78 -20.16
C ASP A 337 -0.53 -15.58 -19.21
N ALA A 338 -1.40 -15.72 -18.21
CA ALA A 338 -1.55 -14.75 -17.14
C ALA A 338 -0.64 -15.08 -15.96
N LEU A 339 -0.18 -14.03 -15.28
CA LEU A 339 0.62 -14.10 -14.07
C LEU A 339 -0.01 -13.24 -12.97
N LEU A 340 0.09 -13.73 -11.74
CA LEU A 340 -0.28 -13.05 -10.50
C LEU A 340 1.00 -12.61 -9.79
N LEU A 341 1.16 -11.30 -9.58
CA LEU A 341 2.19 -10.76 -8.69
C LEU A 341 1.74 -11.02 -7.25
N ASN A 342 2.43 -11.90 -6.52
CA ASN A 342 2.10 -12.16 -5.12
C ASN A 342 3.04 -11.37 -4.20
N ILE A 343 2.56 -10.21 -3.75
CA ILE A 343 3.33 -9.25 -2.95
C ILE A 343 3.55 -9.81 -1.55
N ALA A 344 2.49 -10.31 -0.91
CA ALA A 344 2.57 -10.83 0.46
C ALA A 344 3.54 -12.02 0.55
N ALA A 345 3.45 -12.96 -0.39
CA ALA A 345 4.35 -14.11 -0.45
C ALA A 345 5.80 -13.66 -0.73
N ALA A 346 6.03 -12.70 -1.63
CA ALA A 346 7.37 -12.19 -1.90
C ALA A 346 8.00 -11.48 -0.69
N ASN A 347 7.20 -10.79 0.13
CA ASN A 347 7.68 -10.10 1.32
C ASN A 347 8.10 -11.05 2.46
N VAL A 348 7.58 -12.27 2.47
CA VAL A 348 7.98 -13.31 3.44
C VAL A 348 8.93 -14.35 2.84
N ASP A 349 9.45 -14.09 1.63
CA ASP A 349 10.38 -15.00 0.97
C ASP A 349 11.65 -15.18 1.84
N PRO A 350 11.98 -16.42 2.25
CA PRO A 350 13.10 -16.70 3.14
C PRO A 350 14.46 -16.26 2.57
N VAL A 351 14.57 -16.02 1.26
CA VAL A 351 15.81 -15.51 0.64
C VAL A 351 16.09 -14.07 1.07
N VAL A 352 15.05 -13.24 1.20
CA VAL A 352 15.19 -11.82 1.55
C VAL A 352 14.82 -11.53 3.01
N ARG A 353 13.97 -12.38 3.59
CA ARG A 353 13.49 -12.26 4.96
C ARG A 353 13.54 -13.63 5.68
N PRO A 354 14.75 -14.09 6.05
CA PRO A 354 14.93 -15.40 6.70
C PRO A 354 14.38 -15.46 8.12
N ASP A 355 14.22 -14.31 8.79
CA ASP A 355 13.61 -14.17 10.10
C ASP A 355 12.39 -13.24 9.99
N LEU A 356 11.19 -13.80 10.16
CA LEU A 356 9.94 -13.06 10.07
C LEU A 356 9.70 -12.16 11.29
N GLU A 357 10.31 -12.47 12.44
CA GLU A 357 10.17 -11.70 13.68
C GLU A 357 11.10 -10.47 13.71
N ALA A 358 12.08 -10.43 12.79
CA ALA A 358 13.01 -9.32 12.70
C ALA A 358 12.28 -7.99 12.46
N ASN A 359 12.67 -6.96 13.22
CA ASN A 359 12.28 -5.59 12.90
C ASN A 359 12.99 -5.18 11.60
N MET A 360 12.21 -4.80 10.60
CA MET A 360 12.71 -4.40 9.30
C MET A 360 13.42 -3.04 9.32
N GLN A 361 13.36 -2.29 10.42
CA GLN A 361 14.10 -1.02 10.65
C GLN A 361 13.94 -0.03 9.50
N GLY A 362 12.73 0.08 8.96
CA GLY A 362 12.45 0.96 7.82
C GLY A 362 12.98 0.47 6.46
N ASN A 363 13.41 -0.79 6.33
CA ASN A 363 13.82 -1.39 5.06
C ASN A 363 12.68 -1.30 4.04
N ARG A 364 12.96 -0.74 2.86
CA ARG A 364 11.98 -0.50 1.78
C ARG A 364 12.05 -1.51 0.64
N ALA A 365 12.71 -2.65 0.83
CA ALA A 365 12.85 -3.69 -0.21
C ALA A 365 11.58 -4.55 -0.40
N HIS A 366 10.52 -4.31 0.36
CA HIS A 366 9.21 -4.94 0.14
C HIS A 366 8.64 -4.58 -1.24
N LEU A 367 7.68 -5.36 -1.74
CA LEU A 367 7.06 -5.13 -3.05
C LEU A 367 5.70 -4.42 -3.00
N ALA A 368 5.32 -3.85 -1.85
CA ALA A 368 4.01 -3.20 -1.66
C ALA A 368 3.69 -2.09 -2.68
N PHE A 369 4.70 -1.41 -3.23
CA PHE A 369 4.54 -0.38 -4.27
C PHE A 369 4.81 -0.89 -5.69
N GLY A 370 4.95 -2.21 -5.87
CA GLY A 370 5.32 -2.81 -7.15
C GLY A 370 6.75 -2.47 -7.54
N GLY A 371 6.99 -2.23 -8.83
CA GLY A 371 8.31 -1.87 -9.33
C GLY A 371 8.35 -1.71 -10.85
N GLY A 372 9.47 -1.17 -11.33
CA GLY A 372 9.69 -0.96 -12.76
C GLY A 372 8.75 0.10 -13.32
N VAL A 373 8.28 -0.11 -14.56
CA VAL A 373 7.48 0.92 -15.26
C VAL A 373 6.05 1.07 -14.75
N TYR A 374 5.61 0.19 -13.85
CA TYR A 374 4.31 0.20 -13.18
C TYR A 374 4.41 0.48 -11.68
N GLU A 375 5.59 0.86 -11.18
CA GLU A 375 5.80 1.27 -9.79
C GLU A 375 4.78 2.32 -9.35
N CYS A 376 4.34 2.28 -8.09
CA CYS A 376 3.40 3.27 -7.57
C CYS A 376 4.05 4.68 -7.60
N PRO A 377 3.42 5.69 -8.24
CA PRO A 377 3.95 7.04 -8.23
C PRO A 377 3.65 7.79 -6.92
N GLY A 378 2.76 7.25 -6.09
CA GLY A 378 2.26 7.88 -4.86
C GLY A 378 2.79 7.21 -3.60
N ASP A 379 3.96 6.60 -3.66
CA ASP A 379 4.53 5.88 -2.53
C ASP A 379 4.90 6.82 -1.37
N ASP A 380 5.48 7.98 -1.65
CA ASP A 380 5.75 9.03 -0.66
C ASP A 380 4.46 9.66 -0.12
N LEU A 381 3.45 9.87 -0.98
CA LEU A 381 2.15 10.40 -0.58
C LEU A 381 1.41 9.43 0.35
N GLY A 382 1.36 8.15 -0.01
CA GLY A 382 0.72 7.11 0.80
C GLY A 382 1.39 6.94 2.16
N ARG A 383 2.74 6.96 2.20
CA ARG A 383 3.49 7.00 3.45
C ARG A 383 3.17 8.23 4.26
N ALA A 384 3.13 9.41 3.66
CA ALA A 384 2.82 10.66 4.37
C ALA A 384 1.43 10.63 5.00
N ILE A 385 0.41 10.11 4.28
CA ILE A 385 -0.96 9.95 4.78
C ILE A 385 -0.98 9.02 6.00
N ALA A 386 -0.39 7.82 5.89
CA ALA A 386 -0.38 6.85 6.98
C ALA A 386 0.42 7.36 8.19
N ASP A 387 1.65 7.82 7.97
CA ASP A 387 2.57 8.29 9.01
C ASP A 387 1.99 9.50 9.76
N THR A 388 1.70 10.58 9.03
CA THR A 388 1.19 11.82 9.65
C THR A 388 -0.22 11.63 10.22
N GLY A 389 -1.04 10.78 9.58
CA GLY A 389 -2.39 10.48 10.04
C GLY A 389 -2.40 9.74 11.38
N VAL A 390 -1.59 8.68 11.49
CA VAL A 390 -1.42 7.90 12.71
C VAL A 390 -0.82 8.76 13.82
N ASP A 391 0.26 9.50 13.54
CA ASP A 391 0.87 10.40 14.52
C ASP A 391 -0.15 11.43 15.06
N ALA A 392 -0.94 12.06 14.18
CA ALA A 392 -1.95 13.03 14.60
C ALA A 392 -3.03 12.40 15.48
N LEU A 393 -3.46 11.17 15.18
CA LEU A 393 -4.41 10.43 16.00
C LEU A 393 -3.84 10.12 17.38
N LEU A 394 -2.62 9.59 17.45
CA LEU A 394 -1.96 9.24 18.72
C LEU A 394 -1.66 10.47 19.59
N MET A 395 -1.33 11.61 18.97
CA MET A 395 -1.16 12.87 19.70
C MET A 395 -2.48 13.35 20.34
N ARG A 396 -3.62 13.12 19.66
CA ARG A 396 -4.95 13.46 20.19
C ARG A 396 -5.42 12.46 21.25
N LEU A 397 -5.13 11.19 21.05
CA LEU A 397 -5.60 10.05 21.84
C LEU A 397 -4.41 9.23 22.39
N PRO A 398 -3.57 9.81 23.27
CA PRO A 398 -2.34 9.14 23.72
C PRO A 398 -2.58 7.89 24.58
N ASP A 399 -3.80 7.71 25.10
CA ASP A 399 -4.25 6.57 25.90
C ASP A 399 -5.21 5.65 25.14
N VAL A 400 -5.17 5.68 23.80
CA VAL A 400 -5.97 4.78 22.96
C VAL A 400 -5.53 3.33 23.10
N GLU A 401 -6.50 2.45 23.29
CA GLU A 401 -6.30 1.01 23.42
C GLU A 401 -7.38 0.24 22.66
N LEU A 402 -7.05 -0.97 22.22
CA LEU A 402 -8.00 -1.85 21.56
C LEU A 402 -9.12 -2.24 22.55
N ALA A 403 -10.37 -2.10 22.14
CA ALA A 403 -11.53 -2.37 22.98
C ALA A 403 -11.84 -3.88 23.10
N VAL A 404 -11.25 -4.69 22.23
CA VAL A 404 -11.44 -6.14 22.12
C VAL A 404 -10.07 -6.83 22.04
N PRO A 405 -9.96 -8.13 22.31
CA PRO A 405 -8.77 -8.90 21.96
C PRO A 405 -8.44 -8.83 20.46
N GLU A 406 -7.16 -8.82 20.09
CA GLU A 406 -6.76 -8.81 18.66
C GLU A 406 -7.34 -10.00 17.87
N THR A 407 -7.54 -11.15 18.53
CA THR A 407 -8.14 -12.34 17.93
C THR A 407 -9.61 -12.18 17.52
N ASP A 408 -10.29 -11.16 18.05
CA ASP A 408 -11.71 -10.90 17.81
C ASP A 408 -11.89 -9.89 16.67
N LEU A 409 -10.80 -9.43 16.04
CA LEU A 409 -10.84 -8.55 14.88
C LEU A 409 -11.28 -9.30 13.62
N HIS A 410 -12.18 -8.66 12.88
CA HIS A 410 -12.77 -9.23 11.67
C HIS A 410 -12.12 -8.67 10.40
N TRP A 411 -11.92 -9.56 9.43
CA TRP A 411 -11.29 -9.25 8.15
C TRP A 411 -12.23 -9.54 6.98
N THR A 412 -12.16 -8.71 5.95
CA THR A 412 -12.76 -8.97 4.65
C THR A 412 -11.64 -9.34 3.69
N ASN A 413 -11.63 -10.60 3.25
CA ASN A 413 -10.59 -11.14 2.38
C ASN A 413 -11.08 -11.18 0.94
N SER A 414 -10.21 -10.78 0.01
CA SER A 414 -10.38 -10.93 -1.42
C SER A 414 -9.11 -11.53 -2.03
N LEU A 415 -9.14 -11.82 -3.34
CA LEU A 415 -7.94 -12.26 -4.04
C LEU A 415 -6.80 -11.24 -3.97
N ILE A 416 -7.10 -9.94 -3.96
CA ILE A 416 -6.09 -8.88 -4.09
C ILE A 416 -5.66 -8.28 -2.74
N SER A 417 -6.48 -8.37 -1.70
CA SER A 417 -6.28 -7.67 -0.44
C SER A 417 -7.04 -8.32 0.73
N SER A 418 -6.55 -8.05 1.94
CA SER A 418 -7.26 -8.32 3.20
C SER A 418 -7.48 -7.00 3.92
N HIS A 419 -8.73 -6.69 4.23
CA HIS A 419 -9.13 -5.42 4.86
C HIS A 419 -9.65 -5.65 6.26
N LEU A 420 -9.15 -4.88 7.22
CA LEU A 420 -9.72 -4.87 8.56
C LEU A 420 -11.11 -4.24 8.50
N LYS A 421 -12.13 -4.94 9.02
CA LYS A 421 -13.52 -4.48 8.95
C LYS A 421 -13.84 -3.44 10.02
N GLU A 422 -13.26 -3.61 11.20
CA GLU A 422 -13.45 -2.74 12.36
C GLU A 422 -12.18 -2.76 13.22
N LEU A 423 -11.85 -1.61 13.80
CA LEU A 423 -10.78 -1.45 14.77
C LEU A 423 -11.36 -0.70 15.99
N PRO A 424 -12.15 -1.41 16.84
CA PRO A 424 -12.82 -0.79 17.96
C PRO A 424 -11.81 -0.43 19.05
N VAL A 425 -11.84 0.81 19.50
CA VAL A 425 -10.93 1.36 20.51
C VAL A 425 -11.67 2.07 21.63
N VAL A 426 -11.00 2.19 22.77
CA VAL A 426 -11.40 3.01 23.92
C VAL A 426 -10.28 3.97 24.30
N PHE A 427 -10.65 5.13 24.85
CA PHE A 427 -9.73 6.18 25.29
C PHE A 427 -10.44 7.13 26.26
N SER A 428 -9.70 7.95 27.01
CA SER A 428 -10.31 9.00 27.84
C SER A 428 -10.99 10.06 26.94
N PRO A 429 -12.26 10.44 27.21
CA PRO A 429 -12.96 11.49 26.46
C PRO A 429 -12.13 12.76 26.30
N ARG A 430 -12.03 13.25 25.07
CA ARG A 430 -11.30 14.46 24.69
C ARG A 430 -12.25 15.56 24.28
N GLN A 431 -11.95 16.78 24.71
CA GLN A 431 -12.67 17.94 24.21
C GLN A 431 -12.34 18.17 22.73
N PRO A 432 -13.33 18.62 21.91
CA PRO A 432 -13.08 19.05 20.55
C PRO A 432 -12.04 20.16 20.53
N LEU A 433 -11.11 20.10 19.58
CA LEU A 433 -10.23 21.23 19.30
C LEU A 433 -10.97 22.27 18.48
N GLU A 434 -10.80 23.53 18.84
CA GLU A 434 -11.16 24.66 17.97
C GLU A 434 -10.24 24.63 16.74
N LEU A 435 -10.77 24.16 15.63
CA LEU A 435 -10.07 24.19 14.35
C LEU A 435 -10.17 25.61 13.80
N SER A 436 -9.11 26.40 13.89
CA SER A 436 -9.10 27.70 13.23
C SER A 436 -9.36 27.49 11.74
N SER A 437 -10.39 28.14 11.20
CA SER A 437 -10.60 28.24 9.75
C SER A 437 -9.30 28.68 9.08
N SER A 438 -8.93 28.07 7.95
CA SER A 438 -7.72 28.37 7.20
C SER A 438 -7.35 29.87 7.22
N PRO A 439 -6.07 30.24 7.43
CA PRO A 439 -5.62 31.61 7.21
C PRO A 439 -5.70 31.90 5.70
N GLY A 440 -6.88 32.30 5.23
CA GLY A 440 -7.20 32.55 3.83
C GLY A 440 -8.51 33.32 3.61
N GLN A 441 -9.38 33.39 4.61
CA GLN A 441 -10.54 34.29 4.59
C GLN A 441 -10.56 35.16 5.85
N THR A 442 -9.68 36.17 5.87
CA THR A 442 -9.96 37.38 6.65
C THR A 442 -10.12 38.53 5.66
N GLY A 443 -11.37 38.84 5.37
CA GLY A 443 -11.72 40.15 4.84
C GLY A 443 -11.39 41.20 5.90
N ALA A 444 -10.33 41.95 5.63
CA ALA A 444 -10.09 43.36 5.97
C ALA A 444 -8.58 43.55 6.08
N SER A 445 -8.02 44.34 5.16
CA SER A 445 -6.68 44.91 5.29
C SER A 445 -6.52 45.53 6.67
N ARG A 446 -5.78 44.87 7.56
CA ARG A 446 -5.11 45.54 8.66
C ARG A 446 -3.74 46.00 8.17
N THR A 447 -3.76 47.05 7.36
CA THR A 447 -2.65 47.98 7.23
C THR A 447 -2.53 48.74 8.54
N ASP A 448 -1.92 48.11 9.54
CA ASP A 448 -1.31 48.79 10.68
C ASP A 448 -0.41 47.80 11.43
N TRP A 449 0.78 47.60 10.86
CA TRP A 449 1.92 47.10 11.62
C TRP A 449 3.08 48.06 11.41
N GLU A 450 2.94 49.31 11.84
CA GLU A 450 4.13 50.14 12.07
C GLU A 450 4.88 49.58 13.29
N ILE A 451 6.03 48.96 13.05
CA ILE A 451 7.01 48.69 14.11
C ILE A 451 7.61 50.03 14.51
N SER A 452 7.09 50.62 15.59
CA SER A 452 7.79 51.69 16.29
C SER A 452 8.98 51.09 17.03
N SER A 453 10.18 51.26 16.46
CA SER A 453 11.43 50.99 17.17
C SER A 453 11.52 51.90 18.41
N PRO A 454 11.88 51.39 19.61
CA PRO A 454 12.15 52.24 20.76
C PRO A 454 13.38 53.12 20.48
N ALA A 455 13.34 54.38 20.91
CA ALA A 455 14.45 55.31 20.75
C ALA A 455 15.76 54.75 21.35
N PRO A 456 16.94 55.06 20.77
CA PRO A 456 18.21 54.53 21.24
C PRO A 456 18.51 55.01 22.67
N ARG A 457 18.93 54.09 23.55
CA ARG A 457 19.46 54.42 24.87
C ARG A 457 20.72 55.30 24.74
N PRO A 458 20.90 56.30 25.62
CA PRO A 458 22.16 57.05 25.67
C PRO A 458 23.33 56.13 26.07
N PRO A 459 24.56 56.44 25.62
CA PRO A 459 25.72 55.57 25.82
C PRO A 459 26.08 55.45 27.30
N ALA A 460 26.38 54.22 27.73
CA ALA A 460 26.86 53.91 29.07
C ALA A 460 28.27 54.48 29.31
N ALA A 461 28.51 54.95 30.53
CA ALA A 461 29.82 55.41 30.99
C ALA A 461 30.88 54.29 30.92
N GLY A 462 32.12 54.70 30.65
CA GLY A 462 33.27 53.82 30.38
C GLY A 462 33.69 52.86 31.50
N PRO A 463 34.67 51.98 31.21
CA PRO A 463 34.96 50.79 32.01
C PRO A 463 35.59 51.12 33.38
N VAL A 464 35.08 50.46 34.42
CA VAL A 464 35.65 50.45 35.78
C VAL A 464 36.75 49.37 35.85
N PRO A 465 37.90 49.60 36.53
CA PRO A 465 39.01 48.65 36.57
C PRO A 465 38.71 47.40 37.41
N PRO A 466 39.40 46.26 37.16
CA PRO A 466 39.13 45.00 37.83
C PRO A 466 39.56 45.02 39.31
N GLN A 467 38.68 44.57 40.21
CA GLN A 467 39.02 44.30 41.62
C GLN A 467 39.64 42.90 41.78
N ALA A 468 40.65 42.83 42.65
CA ALA A 468 41.50 41.68 42.92
C ALA A 468 40.76 40.51 43.60
N ALA A 469 41.09 39.28 43.18
CA ALA A 469 40.63 38.05 43.81
C ALA A 469 41.47 37.69 45.06
N PRO A 470 40.87 37.08 46.11
CA PRO A 470 41.59 36.71 47.33
C PRO A 470 42.49 35.47 47.15
N HIS A 471 43.67 35.54 47.78
CA HIS A 471 44.69 34.50 47.86
C HIS A 471 44.23 33.24 48.62
N VAL A 472 44.49 32.06 48.07
CA VAL A 472 44.41 30.75 48.75
C VAL A 472 45.80 30.09 48.72
N PRO A 473 46.36 29.59 49.85
CA PRO A 473 47.71 29.07 49.91
C PRO A 473 47.82 27.59 49.48
N ALA A 474 48.95 27.25 48.85
CA ALA A 474 49.26 25.92 48.32
C ALA A 474 49.86 24.97 49.38
N PRO A 475 49.49 23.67 49.39
CA PRO A 475 50.20 22.64 50.14
C PRO A 475 51.26 21.89 49.28
N PRO A 476 52.22 21.17 49.91
CA PRO A 476 53.53 20.90 49.33
C PRO A 476 53.61 19.65 48.44
N VAL A 477 54.68 19.66 47.64
CA VAL A 477 55.12 18.66 46.65
C VAL A 477 55.59 17.36 47.32
N ALA A 478 55.20 16.21 46.74
CA ALA A 478 55.85 14.92 46.94
C ALA A 478 56.03 14.20 45.59
N ASP A 479 57.22 13.64 45.41
CA ASP A 479 57.76 13.04 44.19
C ASP A 479 57.09 11.74 43.74
N GLY A 480 57.04 11.58 42.41
CA GLY A 480 57.49 10.36 41.72
C GLY A 480 56.49 9.19 41.56
N SER A 481 55.92 9.05 40.36
CA SER A 481 55.98 7.79 39.60
C SER A 481 55.38 7.97 38.19
N VAL A 482 56.16 7.58 37.18
CA VAL A 482 55.84 7.65 35.74
C VAL A 482 54.81 6.56 35.39
N ALA A 483 53.69 6.94 34.78
CA ALA A 483 52.76 6.04 34.13
C ALA A 483 52.78 6.27 32.62
N THR A 484 53.09 5.20 31.87
CA THR A 484 53.22 5.13 30.41
C THR A 484 51.86 5.05 29.72
N VAL A 485 51.70 5.80 28.62
CA VAL A 485 50.51 5.84 27.76
C VAL A 485 50.52 4.65 26.79
N PRO A 486 49.42 3.88 26.63
CA PRO A 486 49.32 2.86 25.59
C PRO A 486 48.95 3.46 24.23
N ALA A 487 49.71 3.08 23.19
CA ALA A 487 49.53 3.48 21.81
C ALA A 487 48.32 2.80 21.12
N GLN A 488 47.66 3.56 20.25
CA GLN A 488 46.60 3.14 19.33
C GLN A 488 46.97 1.90 18.50
N ARG A 489 46.11 0.88 18.53
CA ARG A 489 46.20 -0.32 17.67
C ARG A 489 45.74 0.00 16.25
N ARG A 490 46.65 -0.15 15.30
CA ARG A 490 46.42 -0.14 13.84
C ARG A 490 45.90 -1.51 13.37
N GLY A 491 44.98 -1.47 12.40
CA GLY A 491 44.07 -2.56 12.01
C GLY A 491 44.68 -3.80 11.34
N ALA A 492 43.89 -4.87 11.40
CA ALA A 492 44.19 -6.26 11.06
C ALA A 492 44.36 -6.59 9.55
N TRP A 493 44.20 -5.61 8.65
CA TRP A 493 44.21 -5.85 7.21
C TRP A 493 45.59 -6.08 6.58
N ARG A 494 46.69 -5.77 7.28
CA ARG A 494 48.06 -5.95 6.74
C ARG A 494 48.68 -7.33 7.00
N ARG A 495 48.13 -8.12 7.92
CA ARG A 495 48.67 -9.47 8.24
C ARG A 495 48.12 -10.58 7.35
N LEU A 496 47.01 -10.34 6.64
CA LEU A 496 46.42 -11.33 5.72
C LEU A 496 47.10 -11.33 4.34
N VAL A 497 47.68 -10.20 3.92
CA VAL A 497 48.28 -10.04 2.58
C VAL A 497 49.71 -10.58 2.50
N GLU A 498 50.43 -10.68 3.63
CA GLU A 498 51.79 -11.25 3.66
C GLU A 498 51.82 -12.78 3.81
N TRP A 499 50.70 -13.42 4.21
CA TRP A 499 50.61 -14.87 4.36
C TRP A 499 50.27 -15.61 3.05
N VAL A 500 49.62 -14.95 2.07
CA VAL A 500 49.15 -15.58 0.81
C VAL A 500 50.19 -15.48 -0.33
N ARG A 501 51.35 -14.86 -0.13
CA ARG A 501 52.40 -14.72 -1.17
C ARG A 501 53.75 -15.38 -0.83
N GLY A 502 53.79 -16.28 0.15
CA GLY A 502 55.01 -17.02 0.47
C GLY A 502 54.69 -18.32 1.21
N GLY A 503 54.37 -19.36 0.45
CA GLY A 503 54.08 -20.70 0.94
C GLY A 503 53.54 -21.59 -0.15
#